data_AF-A0A8T1RTT8-F1
#
_entry.id   AF-A0A8T1RTT8-F1
#
_cell.length_a   1.000
_cell.length_b   1.000
_cell.length_c   1.000
_cell.angle_alpha   90.00
_cell.angle_beta   90.00
_cell.angle_gamma   90.00
#
_symmetry.space_group_name_H-M   'P 1'
#
loop_
_entity.id
_entity.type
_entity.pdbx_description
1 polymer ?
#
loop_
_entity_poly.entity_id
_entity_poly.type
_entity_poly.pdbx_seq_one_letter_code
_entity_poly.pdbx_strand_id
1 'polypeptide(L)'
;MASLCFTVASVAADPGVAARALACIADVLGCMAKGNGGLRSGPAANREWALAFQQLERGDIAEGVKELAKERGKWLGRPALLVRAARHYEGAEQILIRQAVMSACQFIGIRQEESPPIGHWVLVECPARIDVSGGWSDTPPITYEHGGAVVDIAILVDGRRPIGAQARRIAEPELRLVSASGVLEGEVVLELVCQELEDLQDYCQPHAPGKTHPAA
;
A
#
# COMPACT_ATOMS: atom_id res chain seq x y z
N MET A 1 1.13 27.92 -8.72
CA MET A 1 1.43 26.47 -8.58
C MET A 1 0.20 25.67 -8.15
N ALA A 2 -0.40 25.91 -6.98
CA ALA A 2 -1.59 25.14 -6.51
C ALA A 2 -2.78 25.14 -7.50
N SER A 3 -3.05 26.25 -8.20
CA SER A 3 -4.12 26.31 -9.20
C SER A 3 -3.86 25.44 -10.44
N LEU A 4 -2.59 25.29 -10.84
CA LEU A 4 -2.22 24.45 -11.99
C LEU A 4 -2.31 22.98 -11.63
N CYS A 5 -1.77 22.58 -10.47
CA CYS A 5 -1.86 21.21 -9.97
C CYS A 5 -3.33 20.80 -9.75
N PHE A 6 -4.20 21.71 -9.29
CA PHE A 6 -5.63 21.44 -9.20
C PHE A 6 -6.24 21.11 -10.56
N THR A 7 -5.98 21.93 -11.58
CA THR A 7 -6.47 21.67 -12.94
C THR A 7 -6.00 20.31 -13.44
N VAL A 8 -4.71 20.01 -13.29
CA VAL A 8 -4.13 18.72 -13.70
C VAL A 8 -4.82 17.56 -12.98
N ALA A 9 -4.94 17.61 -11.65
CA ALA A 9 -5.62 16.56 -10.88
C ALA A 9 -7.09 16.37 -11.30
N SER A 10 -7.81 17.46 -11.60
CA SER A 10 -9.24 17.42 -11.92
C SER A 10 -9.58 16.86 -13.30
N VAL A 11 -8.60 16.85 -14.23
CA VAL A 11 -8.79 16.35 -15.61
C VAL A 11 -7.99 15.08 -15.90
N ALA A 12 -7.14 14.65 -14.96
CA ALA A 12 -6.33 13.46 -15.12
C ALA A 12 -7.21 12.20 -15.10
N ALA A 13 -7.15 11.43 -16.18
CA ALA A 13 -7.74 10.09 -16.23
C ALA A 13 -6.87 9.05 -15.52
N ASP A 14 -5.55 9.29 -15.46
CA ASP A 14 -4.59 8.41 -14.80
C ASP A 14 -4.51 8.70 -13.29
N PRO A 15 -4.78 7.71 -12.41
CA PRO A 15 -4.70 7.91 -10.96
C PRO A 15 -3.31 8.30 -10.47
N GLY A 16 -2.23 7.87 -11.14
CA GLY A 16 -0.85 8.23 -10.80
C GLY A 16 -0.55 9.71 -11.05
N VAL A 17 -1.00 10.26 -12.18
CA VAL A 17 -0.88 11.69 -12.49
C VAL A 17 -1.68 12.54 -11.49
N ALA A 18 -2.91 12.12 -11.18
CA ALA A 18 -3.74 12.79 -10.19
C ALA A 18 -3.12 12.74 -8.78
N ALA A 19 -2.60 11.59 -8.36
CA ALA A 19 -1.87 11.41 -7.09
C ALA A 19 -0.71 12.41 -6.96
N ARG A 20 0.16 12.51 -7.98
CA ARG A 20 1.30 13.44 -7.97
C ARG A 20 0.85 14.90 -7.87
N ALA A 21 -0.19 15.26 -8.59
CA ALA A 21 -0.74 16.61 -8.53
C ALA A 21 -1.29 16.93 -7.12
N LEU A 22 -1.91 15.96 -6.43
CA LEU A 22 -2.33 16.11 -5.04
C LEU A 22 -1.13 16.23 -4.08
N ALA A 23 -0.07 15.44 -4.28
CA ALA A 23 1.18 15.52 -3.52
C ALA A 23 1.78 16.94 -3.60
N CYS A 24 1.89 17.49 -4.81
CA CYS A 24 2.38 18.85 -5.03
C CYS A 24 1.51 19.91 -4.33
N ILE A 25 0.19 19.75 -4.33
CA ILE A 25 -0.70 20.66 -3.59
C ILE A 25 -0.44 20.55 -2.09
N ALA A 26 -0.26 19.33 -1.58
CA ALA A 26 0.03 19.08 -0.18
C ALA A 26 1.32 19.78 0.26
N ASP A 27 2.38 19.72 -0.55
CA ASP A 27 3.65 20.40 -0.28
C ASP A 27 3.51 21.92 -0.33
N VAL A 28 2.76 22.47 -1.30
CA VAL A 28 2.46 23.90 -1.33
C VAL A 28 1.77 24.35 -0.05
N LEU A 29 0.76 23.60 0.42
CA LEU A 29 0.06 23.90 1.66
C LEU A 29 1.00 23.84 2.88
N GLY A 30 1.89 22.84 2.93
CA GLY A 30 2.93 22.75 3.96
C GLY A 30 3.87 23.96 3.95
N CYS A 31 4.39 24.34 2.78
CA CYS A 31 5.24 25.52 2.62
C CYS A 31 4.53 26.83 3.00
N MET A 32 3.25 26.97 2.67
CA MET A 32 2.44 28.14 3.03
C MET A 32 2.32 28.33 4.55
N ALA A 33 2.41 27.25 5.34
CA ALA A 33 2.41 27.34 6.80
C ALA A 33 3.70 27.94 7.39
N LYS A 34 4.78 28.06 6.59
CA LYS A 34 6.08 28.65 6.98
C LYS A 34 6.64 28.08 8.30
N GLY A 35 6.47 26.77 8.52
CA GLY A 35 6.90 26.10 9.76
C GLY A 35 6.02 26.34 10.99
N ASN A 36 4.99 27.18 10.91
CA ASN A 36 4.16 27.59 12.05
C ASN A 36 2.94 26.70 12.31
N GLY A 37 2.78 25.61 11.56
CA GLY A 37 1.61 24.73 11.65
C GLY A 37 1.79 23.48 12.53
N GLY A 38 2.96 23.30 13.13
CA GLY A 38 3.33 22.10 13.88
C GLY A 38 3.73 20.93 12.98
N LEU A 39 3.81 19.74 13.57
CA LEU A 39 4.19 18.53 12.84
C LEU A 39 3.09 18.08 11.90
N ARG A 40 3.49 17.64 10.71
CA ARG A 40 2.64 16.94 9.72
C ARG A 40 2.45 15.47 10.16
N SER A 41 1.91 15.25 11.37
CA SER A 41 1.71 13.92 12.01
C SER A 41 0.26 13.73 12.53
N GLY A 42 -0.16 12.48 12.78
CA GLY A 42 -1.47 12.12 13.38
C GLY A 42 -2.63 11.85 12.40
N PRO A 43 -3.68 11.08 12.72
CA PRO A 43 -4.64 10.55 11.73
C PRO A 43 -5.40 11.62 10.91
N ALA A 44 -5.57 11.40 9.60
CA ALA A 44 -6.26 12.29 8.65
C ALA A 44 -7.80 12.15 8.69
N ALA A 45 -8.38 11.83 9.85
CA ALA A 45 -9.77 11.42 9.98
C ALA A 45 -10.72 12.59 10.33
N ASN A 46 -10.71 13.66 9.52
CA ASN A 46 -11.72 14.72 9.66
C ASN A 46 -12.92 14.42 8.75
N ARG A 47 -14.12 14.36 9.36
CA ARG A 47 -15.41 14.11 8.68
C ARG A 47 -15.72 15.12 7.57
N GLU A 48 -15.24 16.37 7.68
CA GLU A 48 -15.43 17.42 6.67
C GLU A 48 -14.79 17.05 5.31
N TRP A 49 -13.76 16.21 5.33
CA TRP A 49 -13.05 15.74 4.12
C TRP A 49 -13.59 14.40 3.60
N ALA A 50 -14.50 13.76 4.33
CA ALA A 50 -14.96 12.41 4.04
C ALA A 50 -15.65 12.29 2.68
N LEU A 51 -16.40 13.31 2.27
CA LEU A 51 -17.07 13.32 0.97
C LEU A 51 -16.06 13.25 -0.18
N ALA A 52 -14.97 14.00 -0.08
CA ALA A 52 -13.92 13.98 -1.09
C ALA A 52 -13.28 12.58 -1.21
N PHE A 53 -12.95 11.96 -0.07
CA PHE A 53 -12.43 10.60 -0.05
C PHE A 53 -13.43 9.58 -0.62
N GLN A 54 -14.71 9.68 -0.29
CA GLN A 54 -15.74 8.78 -0.84
C GLN A 54 -15.83 8.86 -2.37
N GLN A 55 -15.69 10.04 -2.97
CA GLN A 55 -15.69 10.17 -4.43
C GLN A 55 -14.44 9.55 -5.04
N LEU A 56 -13.27 9.78 -4.45
CA LEU A 56 -12.03 9.14 -4.90
C LEU A 56 -12.12 7.62 -4.79
N GLU A 57 -12.63 7.08 -3.68
CA GLU A 57 -12.84 5.64 -3.48
C GLU A 57 -13.75 5.00 -4.54
N ARG A 58 -14.74 5.75 -5.04
CA ARG A 58 -15.62 5.32 -6.15
C ARG A 58 -14.97 5.40 -7.52
N GLY A 59 -13.77 5.96 -7.62
CA GLY A 59 -13.05 6.21 -8.88
C GLY A 59 -13.42 7.53 -9.56
N ASP A 60 -14.24 8.38 -8.95
CA ASP A 60 -14.54 9.71 -9.48
C ASP A 60 -13.47 10.72 -9.05
N ILE A 61 -12.36 10.71 -9.77
CA ILE A 61 -11.20 11.57 -9.50
C ILE A 61 -11.60 13.05 -9.58
N ALA A 62 -12.34 13.43 -10.63
CA ALA A 62 -12.68 14.82 -10.89
C ALA A 62 -13.53 15.42 -9.77
N GLU A 63 -14.61 14.74 -9.35
CA GLU A 63 -15.46 15.23 -8.27
C GLU A 63 -14.75 15.15 -6.92
N GLY A 64 -13.94 14.11 -6.67
CA GLY A 64 -13.12 14.01 -5.47
C GLY A 64 -12.15 15.19 -5.31
N VAL A 65 -11.41 15.53 -6.37
CA VAL A 65 -10.48 16.67 -6.39
C VAL A 65 -11.21 18.00 -6.17
N LYS A 66 -12.41 18.16 -6.75
CA LYS A 66 -13.24 19.34 -6.56
C LYS A 66 -13.73 19.50 -5.12
N GLU A 67 -14.19 18.43 -4.49
CA GLU A 67 -14.59 18.45 -3.07
C GLU A 67 -13.38 18.69 -2.15
N LEU A 68 -12.20 18.13 -2.45
CA LEU A 68 -10.94 18.48 -1.75
C LEU A 68 -10.64 19.99 -1.82
N ALA A 69 -10.83 20.61 -2.98
CA ALA A 69 -10.54 22.03 -3.17
C ALA A 69 -11.53 22.94 -2.45
N LYS A 70 -12.81 22.58 -2.48
CA LYS A 70 -13.89 23.25 -1.75
C LYS A 70 -13.65 23.22 -0.25
N GLU A 71 -13.31 22.06 0.31
CA GLU A 71 -13.02 21.94 1.74
C GLU A 71 -11.75 22.71 2.11
N ARG A 72 -10.66 22.54 1.36
CA ARG A 72 -9.40 23.29 1.54
C ARG A 72 -9.62 24.80 1.66
N GLY A 73 -10.55 25.37 0.87
CA GLY A 73 -10.86 26.80 0.90
C GLY A 73 -11.20 27.34 2.30
N LYS A 74 -11.81 26.52 3.16
CA LYS A 74 -12.17 26.90 4.54
C LYS A 74 -10.96 26.89 5.50
N TRP A 75 -9.83 26.29 5.09
CA TRP A 75 -8.69 25.97 5.94
C TRP A 75 -7.46 26.85 5.68
N LEU A 76 -7.50 27.73 4.68
CA LEU A 76 -6.34 28.53 4.27
C LEU A 76 -5.92 29.63 5.27
N GLY A 77 -6.78 29.98 6.23
CA GLY A 77 -6.60 31.14 7.09
C GLY A 77 -5.63 30.98 8.27
N ARG A 78 -5.20 29.75 8.60
CA ARG A 78 -4.33 29.48 9.76
C ARG A 78 -3.22 28.49 9.42
N PRO A 79 -1.95 28.72 9.83
CA PRO A 79 -0.84 27.79 9.58
C PRO A 79 -1.10 26.35 10.01
N ALA A 80 -1.70 26.14 11.18
CA ALA A 80 -2.06 24.80 11.66
C ALA A 80 -3.11 24.11 10.77
N LEU A 81 -4.06 24.87 10.20
CA LEU A 81 -5.04 24.32 9.28
C LEU A 81 -4.44 24.02 7.91
N LEU A 82 -3.45 24.80 7.46
CA LEU A 82 -2.69 24.52 6.24
C LEU A 82 -1.95 23.19 6.33
N VAL A 83 -1.25 22.91 7.43
CA VAL A 83 -0.56 21.62 7.65
C VAL A 83 -1.56 20.46 7.72
N ARG A 84 -2.71 20.65 8.36
CA ARG A 84 -3.76 19.62 8.38
C ARG A 84 -4.40 19.40 7.01
N ALA A 85 -4.68 20.46 6.25
CA ALA A 85 -5.19 20.37 4.89
C ALA A 85 -4.18 19.65 3.98
N ALA A 86 -2.88 19.95 4.07
CA ALA A 86 -1.83 19.22 3.37
C ALA A 86 -1.92 17.71 3.62
N ARG A 87 -2.17 17.32 4.88
CA ARG A 87 -2.33 15.91 5.23
C ARG A 87 -3.56 15.24 4.61
N HIS A 88 -4.67 15.96 4.47
CA HIS A 88 -5.84 15.41 3.77
C HIS A 88 -5.55 15.20 2.27
N TYR A 89 -4.69 16.03 1.66
CA TYR A 89 -4.23 15.80 0.29
C TYR A 89 -3.30 14.59 0.19
N GLU A 90 -2.42 14.34 1.17
CA GLU A 90 -1.63 13.09 1.23
C GLU A 90 -2.53 11.86 1.36
N GLY A 91 -3.57 11.93 2.19
CA GLY A 91 -4.54 10.84 2.31
C GLY A 91 -5.28 10.56 1.01
N ALA A 92 -5.67 11.61 0.28
CA ALA A 92 -6.30 11.48 -1.03
C ALA A 92 -5.34 10.91 -2.09
N GLU A 93 -4.08 11.36 -2.10
CA GLU A 93 -3.02 10.79 -2.93
C GLU A 93 -2.85 9.29 -2.66
N GLN A 94 -2.84 8.86 -1.39
CA GLN A 94 -2.71 7.45 -1.02
C GLN A 94 -3.85 6.58 -1.57
N ILE A 95 -5.08 7.11 -1.62
CA ILE A 95 -6.23 6.42 -2.24
C ILE A 95 -5.95 6.17 -3.72
N LEU A 96 -5.47 7.20 -4.44
CA LEU A 96 -5.19 7.11 -5.87
C LEU A 96 -3.98 6.22 -6.18
N ILE A 97 -2.92 6.27 -5.37
CA ILE A 97 -1.78 5.34 -5.49
C ILE A 97 -2.25 3.90 -5.28
N ARG A 98 -3.10 3.64 -4.29
CA ARG A 98 -3.66 2.30 -4.07
C ARG A 98 -4.46 1.82 -5.28
N GLN A 99 -5.29 2.68 -5.88
CA GLN A 99 -6.04 2.33 -7.10
C GLN A 99 -5.09 2.03 -8.28
N ALA A 100 -4.03 2.83 -8.45
CA ALA A 100 -3.01 2.58 -9.48
C ALA A 100 -2.33 1.22 -9.25
N VAL A 101 -1.93 0.90 -8.02
CA VAL A 101 -1.34 -0.40 -7.67
C VAL A 101 -2.32 -1.55 -7.92
N MET A 102 -3.59 -1.39 -7.52
CA MET A 102 -4.62 -2.40 -7.71
C MET A 102 -4.99 -2.65 -9.17
N SER A 103 -4.59 -1.77 -10.10
CA SER A 103 -4.72 -2.06 -11.54
C SER A 103 -3.94 -3.31 -11.95
N ALA A 104 -2.88 -3.68 -11.22
CA ALA A 104 -2.14 -4.91 -11.45
C ALA A 104 -3.02 -6.18 -11.32
N CYS A 105 -4.08 -6.11 -10.51
CA CYS A 105 -5.02 -7.23 -10.34
C CYS A 105 -5.73 -7.63 -11.63
N GLN A 106 -5.82 -6.76 -12.64
CA GLN A 106 -6.38 -7.11 -13.95
C GLN A 106 -5.55 -8.17 -14.70
N PHE A 107 -4.27 -8.31 -14.34
CA PHE A 107 -3.35 -9.29 -14.91
C PHE A 107 -3.29 -10.59 -14.10
N ILE A 108 -3.99 -10.66 -12.96
CA ILE A 108 -4.05 -11.85 -12.11
C ILE A 108 -5.22 -12.71 -12.57
N GLY A 109 -4.92 -13.96 -12.93
CA GLY A 109 -5.93 -14.95 -13.31
C GLY A 109 -5.91 -16.13 -12.34
N ILE A 110 -7.09 -16.52 -11.83
CA ILE A 110 -7.24 -17.73 -11.03
C ILE A 110 -7.41 -18.92 -11.96
N ARG A 111 -6.62 -19.96 -11.76
CA ARG A 111 -6.74 -21.24 -12.48
C ARG A 111 -7.08 -22.35 -11.51
N GLN A 112 -7.95 -23.25 -11.93
CA GLN A 112 -8.25 -24.46 -11.19
C GLN A 112 -7.20 -25.52 -11.56
N GLU A 113 -6.40 -25.91 -10.58
CA GLU A 113 -5.40 -26.98 -10.69
C GLU A 113 -5.83 -28.18 -9.83
N GLU A 114 -5.30 -29.36 -10.13
CA GLU A 114 -5.53 -30.53 -9.28
C GLU A 114 -4.97 -30.29 -7.88
N SER A 115 -5.82 -30.45 -6.86
CA SER A 115 -5.41 -30.24 -5.48
C SER A 115 -4.52 -31.38 -4.99
N PRO A 116 -3.43 -31.10 -4.25
CA PRO A 116 -2.60 -32.15 -3.69
C PRO A 116 -3.42 -33.03 -2.72
N PRO A 117 -3.00 -34.29 -2.49
CA PRO A 117 -3.61 -35.16 -1.50
C PRO A 117 -3.60 -34.53 -0.11
N ILE A 118 -4.62 -34.82 0.70
CA ILE A 118 -4.68 -34.38 2.09
C ILE A 118 -3.44 -34.92 2.84
N GLY A 119 -2.78 -34.05 3.60
CA GLY A 119 -1.59 -34.36 4.37
C GLY A 119 -0.27 -34.32 3.60
N HIS A 120 -0.30 -34.18 2.26
CA HIS A 120 0.91 -34.11 1.46
C HIS A 120 1.55 -32.72 1.52
N TRP A 121 2.82 -32.66 1.90
CA TRP A 121 3.59 -31.43 1.97
C TRP A 121 4.20 -31.07 0.62
N VAL A 122 4.05 -29.81 0.23
CA VAL A 122 4.76 -29.17 -0.89
C VAL A 122 5.72 -28.16 -0.29
N LEU A 123 6.99 -28.22 -0.68
CA LEU A 123 8.07 -27.35 -0.20
C LEU A 123 8.61 -26.51 -1.35
N VAL A 124 8.84 -25.22 -1.10
CA VAL A 124 9.54 -24.32 -2.01
C VAL A 124 10.63 -23.58 -1.25
N GLU A 125 11.80 -23.47 -1.87
CA GLU A 125 12.95 -22.72 -1.35
C GLU A 125 13.50 -21.79 -2.42
N CYS A 126 13.81 -20.55 -2.06
CA CYS A 126 14.41 -19.56 -2.94
C CYS A 126 15.69 -18.94 -2.34
N PRO A 127 16.68 -18.58 -3.19
CA PRO A 127 17.86 -17.86 -2.75
C PRO A 127 17.48 -16.46 -2.24
N ALA A 128 18.34 -15.88 -1.40
CA ALA A 128 18.24 -14.46 -1.09
C ALA A 128 18.68 -13.62 -2.30
N ARG A 129 18.32 -12.34 -2.33
CA ARG A 129 18.76 -11.40 -3.37
C ARG A 129 19.52 -10.23 -2.76
N ILE A 130 20.47 -9.69 -3.53
CA ILE A 130 21.15 -8.43 -3.25
C ILE A 130 21.00 -7.52 -4.47
N ASP A 131 20.51 -6.31 -4.22
CA ASP A 131 20.46 -5.23 -5.20
C ASP A 131 21.87 -4.66 -5.39
N VAL A 132 22.45 -4.82 -6.58
CA VAL A 132 23.79 -4.29 -6.91
C VAL A 132 23.70 -2.86 -7.43
N SER A 133 22.63 -2.55 -8.15
CA SER A 133 22.41 -1.22 -8.72
C SER A 133 20.94 -0.97 -8.98
N GLY A 134 20.54 0.29 -8.96
CA GLY A 134 19.16 0.70 -9.26
C GLY A 134 18.17 0.44 -8.14
N GLY A 135 18.63 0.12 -6.92
CA GLY A 135 17.76 -0.11 -5.76
C GLY A 135 16.73 1.02 -5.60
N TRP A 136 15.49 0.64 -5.27
CA TRP A 136 14.30 1.50 -5.18
C TRP A 136 13.75 2.04 -6.50
N SER A 137 14.44 1.88 -7.64
CA SER A 137 13.91 2.38 -8.92
C SER A 137 12.65 1.64 -9.37
N ASP A 138 12.48 0.38 -8.95
CA ASP A 138 11.30 -0.46 -9.17
C ASP A 138 10.16 -0.19 -8.17
N THR A 139 10.37 0.64 -7.16
CA THR A 139 9.37 0.91 -6.12
C THR A 139 8.49 2.10 -6.51
N PRO A 140 7.15 1.96 -6.50
CA PRO A 140 6.26 3.11 -6.67
C PRO A 140 6.49 4.19 -5.58
N PRO A 141 6.35 5.49 -5.92
CA PRO A 141 5.88 6.00 -7.21
C PRO A 141 6.95 6.03 -8.31
N ILE A 142 8.25 5.94 -7.98
CA ILE A 142 9.38 6.15 -8.90
C ILE A 142 9.22 5.33 -10.19
N THR A 143 8.93 4.04 -10.07
CA THR A 143 8.77 3.13 -11.22
C THR A 143 7.63 3.54 -12.16
N TYR A 144 6.57 4.17 -11.66
CA TYR A 144 5.45 4.65 -12.48
C TYR A 144 5.79 5.93 -13.24
N GLU A 145 6.70 6.75 -12.71
CA GLU A 145 7.00 8.07 -13.27
C GLU A 145 8.15 8.04 -14.26
N HIS A 146 9.14 7.21 -13.98
CA HIS A 146 10.42 7.19 -14.69
C HIS A 146 10.77 5.81 -15.27
N GLY A 147 9.94 4.80 -15.01
CA GLY A 147 10.37 3.41 -15.12
C GLY A 147 11.34 3.03 -14.00
N GLY A 148 11.62 1.73 -13.89
CA GLY A 148 12.53 1.17 -12.90
C GLY A 148 13.34 0.03 -13.47
N ALA A 149 14.60 -0.05 -13.06
CA ALA A 149 15.48 -1.16 -13.41
C ALA A 149 16.46 -1.41 -12.27
N VAL A 150 16.34 -2.57 -11.63
CA VAL A 150 17.25 -3.03 -10.59
C VAL A 150 18.09 -4.19 -11.15
N VAL A 151 19.39 -4.15 -10.88
CA VAL A 151 20.29 -5.27 -11.18
C VAL A 151 20.48 -6.08 -9.90
N ASP A 152 19.87 -7.25 -9.85
CA ASP A 152 19.89 -8.14 -8.69
C ASP A 152 20.82 -9.34 -8.90
N ILE A 153 21.43 -9.82 -7.82
CA ILE A 153 22.14 -11.10 -7.77
C ILE A 153 21.45 -12.03 -6.76
N ALA A 154 21.14 -13.25 -7.20
CA ALA A 154 20.70 -14.32 -6.33
C ALA A 154 21.89 -14.94 -5.59
N ILE A 155 21.79 -15.04 -4.27
CA ILE A 155 22.84 -15.56 -3.40
C ILE A 155 22.32 -16.66 -2.48
N LEU A 156 23.20 -17.62 -2.19
CA LEU A 156 23.02 -18.57 -1.11
C LEU A 156 23.61 -17.98 0.17
N VAL A 157 22.90 -18.13 1.29
CA VAL A 157 23.39 -17.72 2.62
C VAL A 157 23.89 -18.98 3.30
N ASP A 158 25.19 -19.04 3.62
CA ASP A 158 25.86 -20.22 4.16
C ASP A 158 25.62 -21.51 3.35
N GLY A 159 25.58 -21.37 2.02
CA GLY A 159 25.30 -22.47 1.08
C GLY A 159 23.84 -22.92 1.04
N ARG A 160 22.91 -22.20 1.69
CA ARG A 160 21.49 -22.54 1.76
C ARG A 160 20.61 -21.50 1.05
N ARG A 161 19.38 -21.92 0.74
CA ARG A 161 18.27 -21.06 0.29
C ARG A 161 17.43 -20.70 1.51
N PRO A 162 17.62 -19.51 2.11
CA PRO A 162 17.09 -19.23 3.44
C PRO A 162 15.61 -18.85 3.46
N ILE A 163 15.02 -18.55 2.30
CA ILE A 163 13.63 -18.14 2.18
C ILE A 163 12.87 -19.33 1.60
N GLY A 164 11.79 -19.73 2.27
CA GLY A 164 10.99 -20.85 1.82
C GLY A 164 9.65 -20.90 2.50
N ALA A 165 8.77 -21.72 1.95
CA ALA A 165 7.46 -22.01 2.49
C ALA A 165 7.13 -23.48 2.26
N GLN A 166 6.36 -24.05 3.18
CA GLN A 166 5.74 -25.35 2.98
C GLN A 166 4.24 -25.25 3.20
N ALA A 167 3.49 -25.95 2.37
CA ALA A 167 2.04 -25.99 2.45
C ALA A 167 1.55 -27.43 2.33
N ARG A 168 0.48 -27.75 3.03
CA ARG A 168 -0.25 -29.00 2.85
C ARG A 168 -1.74 -28.73 2.92
N ARG A 169 -2.50 -29.56 2.23
CA ARG A 169 -3.96 -29.60 2.39
C ARG A 169 -4.32 -30.36 3.67
N ILE A 170 -5.22 -29.79 4.48
CA ILE A 170 -5.77 -30.42 5.69
C ILE A 170 -7.22 -30.85 5.45
N ALA A 171 -7.78 -31.65 6.37
CA ALA A 171 -9.15 -32.14 6.25
C ALA A 171 -10.17 -31.12 6.76
N GLU A 172 -9.77 -30.34 7.76
CA GLU A 172 -10.53 -29.27 8.35
C GLU A 172 -10.71 -28.12 7.34
N PRO A 173 -11.91 -27.52 7.22
CA PRO A 173 -12.17 -26.43 6.31
C PRO A 173 -11.67 -25.08 6.89
N GLU A 174 -10.38 -25.00 7.19
CA GLU A 174 -9.74 -23.80 7.75
C GLU A 174 -8.36 -23.56 7.11
N LEU A 175 -7.87 -22.33 7.20
CA LEU A 175 -6.51 -21.96 6.80
C LEU A 175 -5.65 -21.83 8.05
N ARG A 176 -4.56 -22.60 8.11
CA ARG A 176 -3.55 -22.48 9.16
C ARG A 176 -2.29 -21.86 8.61
N LEU A 177 -1.96 -20.69 9.14
CA LEU A 177 -0.82 -19.88 8.78
C LEU A 177 0.19 -19.99 9.92
N VAL A 178 1.34 -20.60 9.62
CA VAL A 178 2.41 -20.84 10.61
C VAL A 178 3.66 -20.13 10.14
N SER A 179 4.11 -19.14 10.92
CA SER A 179 5.39 -18.48 10.72
C SER A 179 6.37 -18.99 11.77
N ALA A 180 7.45 -19.61 11.30
CA ALA A 180 8.59 -19.96 12.12
C ALA A 180 9.73 -18.98 11.80
N SER A 181 10.07 -18.12 12.76
CA SER A 181 11.25 -17.26 12.67
C SER A 181 12.29 -17.70 13.70
N GLY A 182 13.47 -18.11 13.22
CA GLY A 182 14.64 -18.39 14.07
C GLY A 182 15.34 -19.69 13.72
N VAL A 183 16.59 -19.60 13.26
CA VAL A 183 17.54 -20.73 13.19
C VAL A 183 18.46 -20.75 14.43
N LEU A 184 18.32 -19.75 15.31
CA LEU A 184 19.15 -19.58 16.51
C LEU A 184 18.24 -19.32 17.72
N GLU A 185 18.12 -20.33 18.58
CA GLU A 185 17.71 -20.24 19.99
C GLU A 185 16.53 -19.30 20.30
N GLY A 186 15.32 -19.70 19.91
CA GLY A 186 14.09 -19.02 20.28
C GLY A 186 13.07 -19.07 19.16
N GLU A 187 12.56 -20.26 18.84
CA GLU A 187 11.47 -20.42 17.88
C GLU A 187 10.24 -19.65 18.37
N VAL A 188 10.04 -18.45 17.84
CA VAL A 188 8.75 -17.78 17.92
C VAL A 188 7.91 -18.40 16.80
N VAL A 189 7.07 -19.36 17.19
CA VAL A 189 6.05 -19.92 16.31
C VAL A 189 4.80 -19.08 16.48
N LEU A 190 4.49 -18.27 15.47
CA LEU A 190 3.18 -17.63 15.36
C LEU A 190 2.29 -18.59 14.57
N GLU A 191 1.24 -19.09 15.22
CA GLU A 191 0.17 -19.84 14.57
C GLU A 191 -1.09 -18.99 14.52
N LEU A 192 -1.71 -18.98 13.35
CA LEU A 192 -2.89 -18.23 13.06
C LEU A 192 -3.87 -19.11 12.30
N VAL A 193 -5.14 -19.07 12.70
CA VAL A 193 -6.20 -19.87 12.10
C VAL A 193 -7.29 -18.95 11.59
N CYS A 194 -7.64 -19.10 10.30
CA CYS A 194 -8.77 -18.43 9.67
C CYS A 194 -9.84 -19.49 9.31
N GLN A 195 -11.06 -19.29 9.78
CA GLN A 195 -12.20 -20.19 9.56
C GLN A 195 -13.28 -19.52 8.71
N GLU A 196 -13.36 -18.19 8.74
CA GLU A 196 -14.33 -17.41 7.99
C GLU A 196 -13.63 -16.43 7.04
N LEU A 197 -14.33 -15.95 6.01
CA LEU A 197 -13.73 -15.02 5.05
C LEU A 197 -13.39 -13.67 5.70
N GLU A 198 -14.18 -13.29 6.70
CA GLU A 198 -14.02 -12.11 7.53
C GLU A 198 -12.67 -12.08 8.25
N ASP A 199 -12.12 -13.25 8.60
CA ASP A 199 -10.79 -13.37 9.20
C ASP A 199 -9.71 -12.81 8.26
N LEU A 200 -9.94 -12.83 6.94
CA LEU A 200 -9.01 -12.34 5.91
C LEU A 200 -9.20 -10.86 5.55
N GLN A 201 -10.20 -10.17 6.10
CA GLN A 201 -10.58 -8.82 5.64
C GLN A 201 -9.80 -7.67 6.28
N ASP A 202 -9.25 -7.84 7.49
CA ASP A 202 -8.57 -6.75 8.21
C ASP A 202 -7.04 -6.75 7.99
N TYR A 203 -6.63 -6.36 6.79
CA TYR A 203 -5.22 -6.18 6.43
C TYR A 203 -4.60 -4.92 7.05
N CYS A 204 -5.32 -4.12 7.83
CA CYS A 204 -4.82 -2.86 8.40
C CYS A 204 -4.39 -3.01 9.86
N GLN A 205 -4.91 -3.99 10.60
CA GLN A 205 -4.52 -4.26 11.98
C GLN A 205 -3.37 -5.29 12.06
N PRO A 206 -2.21 -4.97 12.68
CA PRO A 206 -1.07 -5.89 12.80
C PRO A 206 -1.37 -7.23 13.50
N HIS A 207 -2.46 -7.32 14.27
CA HIS A 207 -2.85 -8.49 15.05
C HIS A 207 -4.09 -9.21 14.50
N ALA A 208 -4.61 -8.79 13.33
CA ALA A 208 -5.75 -9.46 12.72
C ALA A 208 -5.34 -10.85 12.19
N PRO A 209 -6.26 -11.84 12.24
CA PRO A 209 -6.03 -13.18 11.70
C PRO A 209 -5.47 -13.15 10.26
N GLY A 210 -6.04 -12.40 9.34
CA GLY A 210 -5.64 -12.46 7.93
C GLY A 210 -4.28 -11.88 7.55
N LYS A 211 -3.45 -11.41 8.49
CA LYS A 211 -2.28 -10.58 8.17
C LYS A 211 -0.95 -11.31 8.40
N THR A 212 -0.09 -11.25 7.37
CA THR A 212 1.32 -11.71 7.28
C THR A 212 1.58 -13.13 6.75
N HIS A 213 1.29 -13.32 5.47
CA HIS A 213 2.24 -13.99 4.56
C HIS A 213 2.35 -13.14 3.29
N PRO A 214 3.52 -13.07 2.62
CA PRO A 214 3.62 -12.41 1.32
C PRO A 214 2.47 -12.92 0.46
N ALA A 215 1.69 -12.00 -0.11
CA ALA A 215 0.50 -12.30 -0.89
C ALA A 215 0.80 -13.48 -1.83
N ALA A 216 0.21 -14.63 -1.52
CA ALA A 216 0.30 -15.86 -2.28
C ALA A 216 -0.98 -16.05 -3.08
#